data_AF-A0A2A2KCG5-F1
#
_entry.id   AF-A0A2A2KCG5-F1
#
_cell.length_a   1.000
_cell.length_b   1.000
_cell.length_c   1.000
_cell.angle_alpha   90.00
_cell.angle_beta   90.00
_cell.angle_gamma   90.00
#
_symmetry.space_group_name_H-M   'P 1'
#
loop_
_entity.id
_entity.type
_entity.pdbx_description
1 polymer ?
#
loop_
_entity_poly.entity_id
_entity_poly.type
_entity_poly.pdbx_seq_one_letter_code
_entity_poly.pdbx_strand_id
1 'polypeptide(L)'
;MATLPAPTRPALNVRPFFENKSRAFWTLQAVGWTGYLLLRGASTLTNLSLDTIIPVIVEAIVGYCVTLLLSTFYGYFRRLPRVSGLILTILAFVVATIFSTFVDAFTWSLIQNGQPGVTLPRMVVAFYVAFTALFGCRLSSFLRYTLANEPTAHVTVLQEVETLKLYLEIEKMRERLVQAYGPDHRFETRTAPAGGFSVEIEIPFQLDDVSREAA
;
A
#
# COMPACT_ATOMS: atom_id res chain seq x y z
N MET A 1 41.07 21.59 -1.03
CA MET A 1 39.74 21.18 -1.53
C MET A 1 38.91 20.80 -0.30
N ALA A 2 38.08 21.71 0.22
CA ALA A 2 37.37 21.52 1.48
C ALA A 2 36.09 20.69 1.23
N THR A 3 36.02 19.49 1.81
CA THR A 3 34.83 18.62 1.76
C THR A 3 33.78 19.15 2.72
N LEU A 4 32.63 19.58 2.19
CA LEU A 4 31.49 19.99 3.01
C LEU A 4 30.98 18.78 3.83
N PRO A 5 30.70 18.94 5.14
CA PRO A 5 30.10 17.88 5.94
C PRO A 5 28.69 17.57 5.41
N ALA A 6 28.40 16.27 5.24
CA ALA A 6 27.11 15.81 4.75
C ALA A 6 25.98 16.26 5.72
N PRO A 7 24.83 16.74 5.20
CA PRO A 7 23.72 17.15 6.05
C PRO A 7 23.16 15.96 6.83
N THR A 8 23.19 16.05 8.16
CA THR A 8 22.55 15.10 9.07
C THR A 8 21.03 15.21 8.91
N ARG A 9 20.45 14.31 8.11
CA ARG A 9 18.99 14.19 8.01
C ARG A 9 18.46 13.75 9.38
N PRO A 10 17.54 14.49 10.02
CA PRO A 10 16.91 14.03 11.25
C PRO A 10 16.16 12.73 10.92
N ALA A 11 16.60 11.62 11.51
CA ALA A 11 15.86 10.38 11.45
C ALA A 11 14.57 10.58 12.25
N LEU A 12 13.46 10.90 11.56
CA LEU A 12 12.13 10.86 12.14
C LEU A 12 11.93 9.46 12.72
N ASN A 13 12.02 9.34 14.05
CA ASN A 13 11.96 8.09 14.78
C ASN A 13 10.51 7.57 14.84
N VAL A 14 10.00 7.11 13.69
CA VAL A 14 8.63 6.56 13.52
C VAL A 14 8.60 5.05 13.82
N ARG A 15 9.77 4.42 13.98
CA ARG A 15 9.93 2.98 14.25
C ARG A 15 9.13 2.46 15.45
N PRO A 16 9.05 3.14 16.62
CA PRO A 16 8.35 2.57 17.78
C PRO A 16 6.83 2.51 17.63
N PHE A 17 6.23 3.37 16.80
CA PHE A 17 4.78 3.36 16.59
C PHE A 17 4.34 2.14 15.75
N PHE A 18 5.13 1.74 14.75
CA PHE A 18 4.76 0.66 13.83
C PHE A 18 5.20 -0.74 14.26
N GLU A 19 6.04 -0.84 15.29
CA GLU A 19 6.54 -2.08 15.88
C GLU A 19 5.40 -2.96 16.41
N ASN A 20 4.43 -2.35 17.09
CA ASN A 20 3.21 -3.03 17.54
C ASN A 20 2.09 -2.92 16.49
N LYS A 21 2.07 -3.86 15.53
CA LYS A 21 1.12 -3.85 14.40
C LYS A 21 -0.35 -3.76 14.82
N SER A 22 -0.73 -4.43 15.91
CA SER A 22 -2.08 -4.41 16.49
C SER A 22 -2.42 -3.06 17.11
N ARG A 23 -1.56 -2.51 17.98
CA ARG A 23 -1.78 -1.19 18.62
C ARG A 23 -1.88 -0.08 17.57
N ALA A 24 -0.96 -0.07 16.61
CA ALA A 24 -0.97 0.91 15.53
C ALA A 24 -2.28 0.88 14.73
N PHE A 25 -2.86 -0.31 14.51
CA PHE A 25 -4.15 -0.45 13.84
C PHE A 25 -5.28 0.20 14.66
N TRP A 26 -5.39 -0.13 15.95
CA TRP A 26 -6.43 0.42 16.82
C TRP A 26 -6.31 1.95 16.98
N THR A 27 -5.09 2.46 17.16
CA THR A 27 -4.84 3.90 17.26
C THR A 27 -5.25 4.63 15.99
N LEU A 28 -4.89 4.10 14.81
CA LEU A 28 -5.26 4.74 13.53
C LEU A 28 -6.76 4.70 13.26
N GLN A 29 -7.45 3.61 13.62
CA GLN A 29 -8.90 3.53 13.50
C GLN A 29 -9.58 4.55 14.42
N ALA A 30 -9.18 4.62 15.68
CA ALA A 30 -9.74 5.57 16.64
C ALA A 30 -9.47 7.02 16.21
N VAL A 31 -8.23 7.34 15.80
CA VAL A 31 -7.86 8.68 15.35
C VAL A 31 -8.59 9.05 14.05
N GLY A 32 -8.71 8.13 13.10
CA GLY A 32 -9.39 8.37 11.83
C GLY A 32 -10.87 8.69 12.02
N TRP A 33 -11.59 7.88 12.79
CA TRP A 33 -13.01 8.10 13.07
C TRP A 33 -13.26 9.28 14.01
N THR A 34 -12.37 9.54 14.98
CA THR A 34 -12.45 10.74 15.82
C THR A 34 -12.23 12.01 14.98
N GLY A 35 -11.23 12.02 14.11
CA GLY A 35 -10.99 13.13 13.19
C GLY A 35 -12.15 13.35 12.22
N TYR A 36 -12.73 12.25 11.70
CA TYR A 36 -13.93 12.30 10.88
C TYR A 36 -15.11 12.95 11.61
N LEU A 37 -15.41 12.50 12.84
CA LEU A 37 -16.46 13.05 13.67
C LEU A 37 -16.26 14.54 13.95
N LEU A 38 -15.02 14.98 14.22
CA LEU A 38 -14.70 16.39 14.45
C LEU A 38 -14.92 17.24 13.19
N LEU A 39 -14.43 16.79 12.04
CA LEU A 39 -14.62 17.50 10.76
C LEU A 39 -16.11 17.56 10.37
N ARG A 40 -16.83 16.48 10.59
CA ARG A 40 -18.25 16.40 10.26
C ARG A 40 -19.11 17.20 11.24
N GLY A 41 -18.79 17.19 12.53
CA GLY A 41 -19.38 18.08 13.53
C GLY A 41 -19.07 19.56 13.28
N ALA A 42 -17.87 19.89 12.78
CA ALA A 42 -17.57 21.26 12.36
C ALA A 42 -18.48 21.73 11.21
N SER A 43 -18.91 20.80 10.34
CA SER A 43 -19.85 21.09 9.25
C SER A 43 -21.26 21.41 9.75
N THR A 44 -21.61 21.05 10.99
CA THR A 44 -22.91 21.34 11.62
C THR A 44 -22.89 22.61 12.48
N LEU A 45 -21.77 23.34 12.57
CA LEU A 45 -21.67 24.57 13.37
C LEU A 45 -22.63 25.69 12.91
N THR A 46 -23.11 25.62 11.67
CA THR A 46 -24.11 26.56 11.13
C THR A 46 -25.51 26.33 11.71
N ASN A 47 -25.78 25.13 12.26
CA ASN A 47 -27.05 24.77 12.87
C ASN A 47 -26.82 23.76 14.01
N LEU A 48 -26.56 24.28 15.22
CA LEU A 48 -26.28 23.53 16.44
C LEU A 48 -27.56 22.97 17.10
N SER A 49 -28.35 22.22 16.33
CA SER A 49 -29.49 21.46 16.84
C SER A 49 -29.11 20.02 17.15
N LEU A 50 -29.80 19.40 18.11
CA LEU A 50 -29.60 17.98 18.40
C LEU A 50 -29.95 17.11 17.18
N ASP A 51 -30.89 17.57 16.36
CA ASP A 51 -31.36 16.90 15.14
C ASP A 51 -30.30 16.83 14.02
N THR A 52 -29.23 17.65 14.09
CA THR A 52 -28.10 17.61 13.15
C THR A 52 -26.89 16.91 13.74
N ILE A 53 -26.68 16.99 15.07
CA ILE A 53 -25.55 16.39 15.76
C ILE A 53 -25.73 14.88 15.97
N ILE A 54 -26.93 14.43 16.37
CA ILE A 54 -27.20 13.02 16.66
C ILE A 54 -26.95 12.13 15.42
N PRO A 55 -27.45 12.45 14.21
CA PRO A 55 -27.16 11.65 13.02
C PRO A 55 -25.66 11.52 12.73
N VAL A 56 -24.89 12.59 12.91
CA VAL A 56 -23.43 12.61 12.68
C VAL A 56 -22.69 11.72 13.67
N ILE A 57 -23.12 11.70 14.95
CA ILE A 57 -22.56 10.79 15.96
C ILE A 57 -22.87 9.34 15.60
N VAL A 58 -24.12 9.04 15.24
CA VAL A 58 -24.54 7.69 14.83
C VAL A 58 -23.76 7.23 13.60
N GLU A 59 -23.59 8.10 12.60
CA GLU A 59 -22.80 7.84 11.40
C GLU A 59 -21.35 7.43 11.75
N ALA A 60 -20.70 8.17 12.65
CA ALA A 60 -19.33 7.85 13.07
C ALA A 60 -19.25 6.51 13.83
N ILE A 61 -20.22 6.23 14.71
CA ILE A 61 -20.28 4.96 15.47
C ILE A 61 -20.51 3.78 14.52
N VAL A 62 -21.50 3.87 13.63
CA VAL A 62 -21.81 2.82 12.65
C VAL A 62 -20.62 2.60 11.74
N GLY A 63 -20.01 3.67 11.24
CA GLY A 63 -18.81 3.62 10.42
C GLY A 63 -17.64 2.90 11.12
N TYR A 64 -17.37 3.25 12.38
CA TYR A 64 -16.35 2.58 13.20
C TYR A 64 -16.64 1.09 13.38
N CYS A 65 -17.88 0.72 13.71
CA CYS A 65 -18.28 -0.68 13.85
C CYS A 65 -18.11 -1.46 12.54
N VAL A 66 -18.49 -0.86 11.41
CA VAL A 66 -18.33 -1.47 10.09
C VAL A 66 -16.86 -1.67 9.77
N THR A 67 -15.95 -0.73 10.08
CA THR A 67 -14.51 -0.92 9.81
C THR A 67 -13.88 -1.99 10.69
N LEU A 68 -14.33 -2.14 11.95
CA LEU A 68 -13.90 -3.24 12.83
C LEU A 68 -14.34 -4.61 12.30
N LEU A 69 -15.58 -4.72 11.86
CA LEU A 69 -16.12 -5.94 11.26
C LEU A 69 -15.33 -6.31 10.00
N LEU A 70 -15.09 -5.34 9.13
CA LEU A 70 -14.29 -5.51 7.92
C LEU A 70 -12.84 -5.95 8.24
N SER A 71 -12.24 -5.42 9.30
CA SER A 71 -10.90 -5.82 9.75
C SER A 71 -10.80 -7.32 10.04
N THR A 72 -11.82 -7.88 10.69
CA THR A 72 -11.92 -9.30 11.00
C THR A 72 -12.03 -10.13 9.72
N PHE A 73 -12.89 -9.71 8.78
CA PHE A 73 -13.04 -10.36 7.48
C PHE A 73 -11.77 -10.33 6.64
N TYR A 74 -11.00 -9.23 6.65
CA TYR A 74 -9.71 -9.19 5.93
C TYR A 74 -8.67 -10.13 6.50
N GLY A 75 -8.67 -10.36 7.81
CA GLY A 75 -7.81 -11.39 8.42
C GLY A 75 -8.09 -12.76 7.80
N TYR A 76 -9.36 -13.07 7.56
CA TYR A 76 -9.79 -14.31 6.93
C TYR A 76 -9.47 -14.34 5.43
N PHE A 77 -9.80 -13.28 4.66
CA PHE A 77 -9.60 -13.24 3.21
C PHE A 77 -8.12 -13.34 2.80
N ARG A 78 -7.19 -12.87 3.63
CA ARG A 78 -5.75 -12.99 3.37
C ARG A 78 -5.22 -14.43 3.43
N ARG A 79 -5.98 -15.38 3.99
CA ARG A 79 -5.61 -16.80 4.01
C ARG A 79 -5.95 -17.53 2.70
N LEU A 80 -6.75 -16.90 1.84
CA LEU A 80 -7.20 -17.45 0.57
C LEU A 80 -6.19 -17.12 -0.56
N PRO A 81 -6.21 -17.86 -1.69
CA PRO A 81 -5.33 -17.56 -2.83
C PRO A 81 -5.52 -16.11 -3.32
N ARG A 82 -4.40 -15.48 -3.72
CA ARG A 82 -4.27 -14.02 -3.91
C ARG A 82 -5.42 -13.37 -4.68
N VAL A 83 -5.86 -13.98 -5.78
CA VAL A 83 -6.95 -13.44 -6.63
C VAL A 83 -8.31 -13.49 -5.92
N SER A 84 -8.65 -14.63 -5.31
CA SER A 84 -9.92 -14.79 -4.58
C SER A 84 -10.01 -13.88 -3.36
N GLY A 85 -8.91 -13.71 -2.61
CA GLY A 85 -8.85 -12.81 -1.46
C GLY A 85 -9.02 -11.34 -1.86
N LEU A 86 -8.50 -10.94 -3.02
CA LEU A 86 -8.67 -9.59 -3.57
C LEU A 86 -10.12 -9.33 -3.97
N ILE A 87 -10.76 -10.25 -4.70
CA ILE A 87 -12.16 -10.12 -5.13
C ILE A 87 -13.08 -10.01 -3.92
N LEU A 88 -12.92 -10.90 -2.93
CA LEU A 88 -13.70 -10.85 -1.68
C LEU A 88 -13.48 -9.55 -0.91
N THR A 89 -12.27 -9.00 -0.96
CA THR A 89 -11.95 -7.75 -0.28
C THR A 89 -12.67 -6.55 -0.88
N ILE A 90 -12.67 -6.47 -2.22
CA ILE A 90 -13.38 -5.44 -2.99
C ILE A 90 -14.88 -5.59 -2.75
N LEU A 91 -15.41 -6.81 -2.86
CA LEU A 91 -16.82 -7.09 -2.65
C LEU A 91 -17.28 -6.70 -1.24
N ALA A 92 -16.55 -7.10 -0.20
CA ALA A 92 -16.86 -6.74 1.18
C ALA A 92 -16.84 -5.23 1.40
N PHE A 93 -15.91 -4.51 0.76
CA PHE A 93 -15.86 -3.05 0.83
C PHE A 93 -17.07 -2.39 0.17
N VAL A 94 -17.48 -2.87 -1.01
CA VAL A 94 -18.69 -2.39 -1.70
C VAL A 94 -19.93 -2.64 -0.85
N VAL A 95 -20.10 -3.85 -0.32
CA VAL A 95 -21.23 -4.21 0.55
C VAL A 95 -21.25 -3.35 1.81
N ALA A 96 -20.10 -3.16 2.46
CA ALA A 96 -19.98 -2.31 3.65
C ALA A 96 -20.36 -0.86 3.35
N THR A 97 -19.99 -0.34 2.17
CA THR A 97 -20.34 1.02 1.76
C THR A 97 -21.85 1.15 1.56
N ILE A 98 -22.46 0.23 0.80
CA ILE A 98 -23.92 0.21 0.59
C ILE A 98 -24.68 0.11 1.92
N PHE A 99 -24.18 -0.71 2.85
CA PHE A 99 -24.79 -0.84 4.17
C PHE A 99 -24.71 0.46 4.97
N SER A 100 -23.52 1.08 5.06
CA SER A 100 -23.34 2.33 5.81
C SER A 100 -24.18 3.48 5.23
N THR A 101 -24.34 3.55 3.91
CA THR A 101 -25.13 4.62 3.27
C THR A 101 -26.62 4.45 3.49
N PHE A 102 -27.09 3.20 3.52
CA PHE A 102 -28.45 2.90 3.89
C PHE A 102 -28.73 3.31 5.34
N VAL A 103 -27.86 2.91 6.28
CA VAL A 103 -28.00 3.26 7.70
C VAL A 103 -27.97 4.77 7.91
N ASP A 104 -27.06 5.48 7.25
CA ASP A 104 -26.97 6.95 7.33
C ASP A 104 -28.24 7.62 6.79
N ALA A 105 -28.65 7.28 5.56
CA ALA A 105 -29.85 7.85 4.94
C ALA A 105 -31.11 7.59 5.78
N PHE A 106 -31.22 6.38 6.36
CA PHE A 106 -32.32 6.01 7.23
C PHE A 106 -32.31 6.78 8.56
N THR A 107 -31.14 6.87 9.21
CA THR A 107 -30.95 7.58 10.49
C THR A 107 -31.38 9.03 10.37
N TRP A 108 -30.90 9.72 9.34
CA TRP A 108 -31.27 11.10 9.14
C TRP A 108 -32.76 11.28 8.77
N SER A 109 -33.35 10.32 8.07
CA SER A 109 -34.77 10.38 7.70
C SER A 109 -35.68 10.25 8.93
N LEU A 110 -35.34 9.32 9.83
CA LEU A 110 -36.03 9.15 11.10
C LEU A 110 -35.93 10.37 12.00
N ILE A 111 -34.73 10.93 12.16
CA ILE A 111 -34.49 12.02 13.12
C ILE A 111 -35.08 13.34 12.63
N GLN A 112 -34.95 13.67 11.34
CA GLN A 112 -35.35 15.00 10.85
C GLN A 112 -36.76 15.06 10.28
N ASN A 113 -37.21 14.01 9.60
CA ASN A 113 -38.47 14.03 8.89
C ASN A 113 -39.58 13.29 9.64
N GLY A 114 -39.25 12.53 10.70
CA GLY A 114 -40.20 11.71 11.46
C GLY A 114 -40.92 10.64 10.65
N GLN A 115 -40.50 10.43 9.39
CA GLN A 115 -41.12 9.55 8.40
C GLN A 115 -40.01 8.64 7.85
N PRO A 116 -40.12 7.31 7.99
CA PRO A 116 -39.12 6.39 7.44
C PRO A 116 -39.18 6.43 5.90
N GLY A 117 -38.15 6.99 5.29
CA GLY A 117 -38.06 7.06 3.83
C GLY A 117 -36.63 7.26 3.35
N VAL A 118 -36.27 6.64 2.22
CA VAL A 118 -34.95 6.78 1.61
C VAL A 118 -35.09 7.62 0.35
N THR A 119 -34.53 8.82 0.35
CA THR A 119 -34.58 9.72 -0.81
C THR A 119 -33.30 9.62 -1.64
N LEU A 120 -33.45 9.60 -2.97
CA LEU A 120 -32.34 9.48 -3.93
C LEU A 120 -31.24 10.54 -3.72
N PRO A 121 -31.54 11.85 -3.58
CA PRO A 121 -30.50 12.86 -3.35
C PRO A 121 -29.71 12.60 -2.06
N ARG A 122 -30.39 12.14 -1.00
CA ARG A 122 -29.75 11.84 0.28
C ARG A 122 -28.86 10.61 0.18
N MET A 123 -29.28 9.57 -0.55
CA MET A 123 -28.44 8.40 -0.80
C MET A 123 -27.14 8.74 -1.54
N VAL A 124 -27.20 9.64 -2.53
CA VAL A 124 -26.01 10.05 -3.29
C VAL A 124 -25.01 10.77 -2.38
N VAL A 125 -25.50 11.70 -1.54
CA VAL A 125 -24.65 12.41 -0.58
C VAL A 125 -24.10 11.45 0.48
N ALA A 126 -24.94 10.60 1.06
CA ALA A 126 -24.53 9.57 2.04
C ALA A 126 -23.47 8.64 1.44
N PHE A 127 -23.65 8.22 0.19
CA PHE A 127 -22.68 7.41 -0.56
C PHE A 127 -21.35 8.10 -0.73
N TYR A 128 -21.34 9.35 -1.19
CA TYR A 128 -20.12 10.11 -1.34
C TYR A 128 -19.34 10.20 -0.01
N VAL A 129 -20.06 10.48 1.08
CA VAL A 129 -19.48 10.64 2.42
C VAL A 129 -18.93 9.31 2.95
N ALA A 130 -19.74 8.24 2.95
CA ALA A 130 -19.33 6.92 3.42
C ALA A 130 -18.18 6.35 2.60
N PHE A 131 -18.24 6.50 1.27
CA PHE A 131 -17.17 6.07 0.37
C PHE A 131 -15.86 6.78 0.71
N THR A 132 -15.89 8.11 0.84
CA THR A 132 -14.68 8.90 1.12
C THR A 132 -14.07 8.56 2.48
N ALA A 133 -14.91 8.41 3.52
CA ALA A 133 -14.45 8.06 4.86
C ALA A 133 -13.81 6.66 4.91
N LEU A 134 -14.48 5.66 4.32
CA LEU A 134 -14.00 4.28 4.31
C LEU A 134 -12.77 4.11 3.40
N PHE A 135 -12.76 4.79 2.24
CA PHE A 135 -11.64 4.75 1.30
C PHE A 135 -10.40 5.42 1.89
N GLY A 136 -10.53 6.59 2.52
CA GLY A 136 -9.40 7.30 3.15
C GLY A 136 -8.74 6.46 4.24
N CYS A 137 -9.52 5.86 5.12
CA CYS A 137 -9.01 4.96 6.16
C CYS A 137 -8.32 3.72 5.58
N ARG A 138 -8.85 3.21 4.45
CA ARG A 138 -8.28 2.07 3.74
C ARG A 138 -6.96 2.38 3.05
N LEU A 139 -6.91 3.51 2.35
CA LEU A 139 -5.72 3.96 1.66
C LEU A 139 -4.58 4.18 2.64
N SER A 140 -4.84 4.81 3.78
CA SER A 140 -3.85 4.97 4.87
C SER A 140 -3.30 3.61 5.35
N SER A 141 -4.19 2.64 5.56
CA SER A 141 -3.80 1.28 5.97
C SER A 141 -2.96 0.56 4.90
N PHE A 142 -3.31 0.75 3.63
CA PHE A 142 -2.58 0.20 2.49
C PHE A 142 -1.20 0.84 2.34
N LEU A 143 -1.10 2.16 2.36
CA LEU A 143 0.17 2.89 2.26
C LEU A 143 1.12 2.49 3.39
N ARG A 144 0.61 2.29 4.61
CA ARG A 144 1.40 1.74 5.72
C ARG A 144 1.92 0.35 5.39
N TYR A 145 1.07 -0.53 4.87
CA TYR A 145 1.51 -1.87 4.47
C TYR A 145 2.60 -1.77 3.40
N THR A 146 2.45 -0.95 2.38
CA THR A 146 3.47 -0.81 1.33
C THR A 146 4.78 -0.17 1.82
N LEU A 147 4.72 0.81 2.73
CA LEU A 147 5.90 1.53 3.25
C LEU A 147 6.63 0.79 4.37
N ALA A 148 5.91 0.01 5.19
CA ALA A 148 6.47 -0.69 6.35
C ALA A 148 6.78 -2.17 6.09
N ASN A 149 6.35 -2.73 4.96
CA ASN A 149 6.55 -4.14 4.66
C ASN A 149 7.82 -4.29 3.83
N GLU A 150 8.90 -4.73 4.48
CA GLU A 150 9.96 -5.48 3.83
C GLU A 150 9.33 -6.63 3.02
N PRO A 151 9.87 -6.99 1.84
CA PRO A 151 9.20 -7.87 0.89
C PRO A 151 9.05 -9.27 1.47
N THR A 152 7.94 -9.51 2.17
CA THR A 152 7.41 -10.84 2.49
C THR A 152 6.81 -11.46 1.23
N ALA A 153 7.58 -11.46 0.14
CA ALA A 153 7.31 -12.28 -1.01
C ALA A 153 7.67 -13.70 -0.59
N HIS A 154 6.67 -14.47 -0.15
CA HIS A 154 6.78 -15.92 -0.24
C HIS A 154 6.85 -16.26 -1.73
N VAL A 155 8.07 -16.53 -2.18
CA VAL A 155 8.41 -16.93 -3.54
C VAL A 155 8.15 -18.43 -3.62
N THR A 156 7.61 -18.90 -4.74
CA THR A 156 7.42 -20.34 -4.92
C THR A 156 8.77 -21.00 -5.16
N VAL A 157 8.98 -22.25 -4.72
CA VAL A 157 10.25 -22.98 -4.92
C VAL A 157 10.66 -23.03 -6.39
N LEU A 158 9.70 -23.09 -7.33
CA LEU A 158 9.98 -23.03 -8.77
C LEU A 158 10.63 -21.69 -9.19
N GLN A 159 10.14 -20.59 -8.63
CA GLN A 159 10.66 -19.26 -8.92
C GLN A 159 11.99 -18.99 -8.21
N GLU A 160 12.24 -19.61 -7.05
CA GLU A 160 13.58 -19.65 -6.45
C GLU A 160 14.56 -20.40 -7.38
N VAL A 161 14.16 -21.58 -7.88
CA VAL A 161 14.99 -22.38 -8.83
C VAL A 161 15.25 -21.62 -10.12
N GLU A 162 14.27 -20.88 -10.64
CA GLU A 162 14.44 -20.06 -11.85
C GLU A 162 15.38 -18.89 -11.62
N THR A 163 15.31 -18.25 -10.45
CA THR A 163 16.24 -17.18 -10.05
C THR A 163 17.65 -17.74 -9.85
N LEU A 164 17.80 -18.91 -9.21
CA LEU A 164 19.07 -19.62 -9.06
C LEU A 164 19.68 -20.03 -10.40
N LYS A 165 18.85 -20.43 -11.39
CA LYS A 165 19.31 -20.69 -12.76
C LYS A 165 19.85 -19.42 -13.41
N LEU A 166 19.19 -18.27 -13.26
CA LEU A 166 19.70 -17.00 -13.75
C LEU A 166 21.08 -16.65 -13.16
N TYR A 167 21.27 -16.83 -11.86
CA TYR A 167 22.57 -16.65 -11.21
C TYR A 167 23.63 -17.63 -11.76
N LEU A 168 23.27 -18.89 -11.95
CA LEU A 168 24.19 -19.89 -12.49
C LEU A 168 24.62 -19.57 -13.94
N GLU A 169 23.70 -19.07 -14.77
CA GLU A 169 24.02 -18.67 -16.15
C GLU A 169 24.99 -17.47 -16.18
N ILE A 170 24.86 -16.53 -15.24
CA ILE A 170 25.81 -15.42 -15.08
C ILE A 170 27.20 -15.95 -14.69
N GLU A 171 27.28 -16.91 -13.77
CA GLU A 171 28.56 -17.49 -13.34
C GLU A 171 29.23 -18.31 -14.46
N LYS A 172 28.46 -19.09 -15.23
CA LYS A 172 28.97 -19.78 -16.42
C LYS A 172 29.50 -18.81 -17.47
N MET A 173 28.84 -17.66 -17.64
CA MET A 173 29.30 -16.62 -18.56
C MET A 173 30.66 -16.05 -18.10
N ARG A 174 30.82 -15.81 -16.81
CA ARG A 174 32.10 -15.41 -16.21
C ARG A 174 33.20 -16.45 -16.49
N GLU A 175 32.93 -17.74 -16.28
CA GLU A 175 33.91 -18.81 -16.56
C GLU A 175 34.33 -18.83 -18.03
N ARG A 176 33.38 -18.66 -18.97
CA ARG A 176 33.68 -18.59 -20.40
C ARG A 176 34.52 -17.36 -20.77
N LEU A 177 34.30 -16.22 -20.11
CA LEU A 177 35.11 -15.02 -20.31
C LEU A 177 36.54 -15.22 -19.80
N VAL A 178 36.72 -15.86 -18.64
CA VAL A 178 38.04 -16.26 -18.13
C VAL A 178 38.75 -17.20 -19.11
N GLN A 179 38.04 -18.17 -19.67
CA GLN A 179 38.61 -19.11 -20.63
C GLN A 179 39.03 -18.43 -21.95
N ALA A 180 38.24 -17.46 -22.45
CA ALA A 180 38.47 -16.83 -23.74
C ALA A 180 39.49 -15.67 -23.68
N TYR A 181 39.51 -14.91 -22.58
CA TYR A 181 40.30 -13.67 -22.45
C TYR A 181 41.31 -13.69 -21.30
N GLY A 182 41.40 -14.78 -20.52
CA GLY A 182 42.41 -14.92 -19.47
C GLY A 182 42.32 -13.82 -18.40
N PRO A 183 43.45 -13.26 -17.92
CA PRO A 183 43.45 -12.20 -16.92
C PRO A 183 43.11 -10.80 -17.48
N ASP A 184 42.98 -10.65 -18.80
CA ASP A 184 42.86 -9.34 -19.46
C ASP A 184 41.40 -8.84 -19.56
N HIS A 185 40.42 -9.60 -19.06
CA HIS A 185 39.02 -9.17 -18.94
C HIS A 185 38.69 -8.78 -17.50
N ARG A 186 37.75 -7.86 -17.33
CA ARG A 186 37.22 -7.47 -16.01
C ARG A 186 35.73 -7.76 -15.95
N PHE A 187 35.31 -8.49 -14.93
CA PHE A 187 33.93 -8.86 -14.67
C PHE A 187 33.57 -8.49 -13.23
N GLU A 188 32.72 -7.49 -13.04
CA GLU A 188 32.27 -7.04 -11.71
C GLU A 188 30.76 -7.11 -11.56
N THR A 189 30.32 -7.62 -10.41
CA THR A 189 28.90 -7.65 -10.02
C THR A 189 28.66 -6.59 -8.96
N ARG A 190 27.62 -5.77 -9.15
CA ARG A 190 27.26 -4.69 -8.22
C ARG A 190 25.76 -4.71 -7.94
N THR A 191 25.42 -4.57 -6.66
CA THR A 191 24.05 -4.26 -6.23
C THR A 191 23.77 -2.78 -6.46
N ALA A 192 22.81 -2.47 -7.33
CA ALA A 192 22.44 -1.08 -7.64
C ALA A 192 21.75 -0.42 -6.43
N PRO A 193 22.02 0.87 -6.13
CA PRO A 193 21.43 1.59 -4.99
C PRO A 193 19.90 1.64 -4.98
N ALA A 194 19.26 1.37 -6.13
CA ALA A 194 17.81 1.34 -6.31
C ALA A 194 17.20 -0.10 -6.25
N GLY A 195 17.95 -1.11 -5.80
CA GLY A 195 17.44 -2.47 -5.58
C GLY A 195 17.52 -3.40 -6.79
N GLY A 196 18.51 -3.22 -7.68
CA GLY A 196 18.74 -4.08 -8.85
C GLY A 196 20.10 -4.80 -8.83
N PHE A 197 20.30 -5.71 -9.77
CA PHE A 197 21.58 -6.39 -10.01
C PHE A 197 22.19 -5.92 -11.33
N SER A 198 23.42 -5.41 -11.30
CA SER A 198 24.15 -4.93 -12.47
C SER A 198 25.45 -5.70 -12.61
N VAL A 199 25.76 -6.10 -13.85
CA VAL A 199 27.00 -6.78 -14.23
C VAL A 199 27.73 -5.87 -15.21
N GLU A 200 28.96 -5.50 -14.88
CA GLU A 200 29.84 -4.71 -15.73
C GLU A 200 30.93 -5.62 -16.30
N ILE A 201 31.03 -5.66 -17.63
CA ILE A 201 31.95 -6.54 -18.36
C ILE A 201 32.81 -5.66 -19.26
N GLU A 202 34.12 -5.66 -19.02
CA GLU A 202 35.11 -5.00 -19.88
C GLU A 202 35.91 -6.08 -20.63
N ILE A 203 35.94 -5.97 -21.96
CA ILE A 203 36.61 -6.92 -22.85
C ILE A 203 37.73 -6.16 -23.60
N PRO A 204 38.96 -6.71 -23.68
CA PRO A 204 40.03 -6.10 -24.45
C PRO A 204 39.71 -6.13 -25.95
N PHE A 205 39.77 -4.98 -26.61
CA PHE A 205 39.52 -4.85 -28.05
C PHE A 205 40.84 -4.96 -28.81
N GLN A 206 41.06 -6.08 -29.51
CA GLN A 206 42.19 -6.27 -30.43
C GLN A 206 41.75 -5.87 -31.86
N LEU A 207 42.42 -4.88 -32.44
CA LEU A 207 42.35 -4.61 -33.88
C LEU A 207 43.31 -5.60 -34.56
N ASP A 208 42.79 -6.72 -35.03
CA ASP A 208 43.53 -7.47 -36.05
C ASP A 208 43.72 -6.54 -37.24
N ASP A 209 44.98 -6.27 -37.57
CA ASP A 209 45.36 -5.38 -38.65
C ASP A 209 44.92 -6.01 -39.99
N VAL A 210 43.69 -5.67 -40.43
CA VAL A 210 43.12 -5.99 -41.75
C VAL A 210 43.86 -5.19 -42.84
N SER A 211 45.19 -5.26 -42.83
CA SER A 211 46.10 -4.60 -43.78
C SER A 211 46.98 -5.59 -44.54
N ARG A 212 46.76 -6.92 -44.41
CA ARG A 212 47.53 -7.96 -45.12
C ARG A 212 46.82 -8.67 -46.28
N GLU A 213 45.68 -8.16 -46.75
CA GLU A 213 44.97 -8.70 -47.93
C GLU A 213 44.83 -7.67 -49.07
N ALA A 214 45.80 -6.77 -49.22
CA ALA A 214 45.85 -5.81 -50.34
C ALA A 214 47.26 -5.63 -50.94
N ALA A 215 48.08 -6.70 -50.98
CA ALA A 215 49.38 -6.71 -51.66
C ALA A 215 49.55 -7.94 -52.56
#